data_AF-A0A942D1N3-F1
#
_entry.id   AF-A0A942D1N3-F1
#
_cell.length_a   1.000
_cell.length_b   1.000
_cell.length_c   1.000
_cell.angle_alpha   90.00
_cell.angle_beta   90.00
_cell.angle_gamma   90.00
#
_symmetry.space_group_name_H-M   'P 1'
#
loop_
_entity.id
_entity.type
_entity.pdbx_description
1 polymer ?
#
loop_
_entity_poly.entity_id
_entity_poly.type
_entity_poly.pdbx_seq_one_letter_code
_entity_poly.pdbx_strand_id
1 'polypeptide(L)'
;MSRLPVGRPSAAMAVALVALVAAISGTAWAATQIDGRTIAKNSEPGNRIKQRSLPANRLKPHSLTGAEINLGGLGTVPAASHAATADHAATAEQAGSAALAGEAAKIGGLSVLKFSRTGAVPSASPVTLANVGGLKLTYSCLPSFPDTLIFAAVTTVNGAELWLTRTAAGGASIELQQPFNVGETFLLTGFVATGVYTAPDGQVVTFTYRNTLHCAEGVAGTAVGG
;
A
#
# COMPACT_ATOMS: atom_id res chain seq x y z
N MET A 1 -72.69 -84.31 9.63
CA MET A 1 -71.48 -83.53 9.97
C MET A 1 -70.36 -84.50 10.30
N SER A 2 -69.54 -84.84 9.31
CA SER A 2 -68.49 -85.87 9.42
C SER A 2 -67.25 -85.28 10.07
N ARG A 3 -66.86 -85.79 11.24
CA ARG A 3 -65.65 -85.38 11.96
C ARG A 3 -64.43 -86.07 11.33
N LEU A 4 -63.48 -85.30 10.81
CA LEU A 4 -62.20 -85.84 10.34
C LEU A 4 -61.33 -86.24 11.54
N PRO A 5 -60.72 -87.44 11.56
CA PRO A 5 -59.81 -87.85 12.62
C PRO A 5 -58.48 -87.08 12.49
N VAL A 6 -58.12 -86.34 13.55
CA VAL A 6 -56.82 -85.65 13.65
C VAL A 6 -55.74 -86.70 13.94
N GLY A 7 -54.95 -87.03 12.93
CA GLY A 7 -53.78 -87.89 13.06
C GLY A 7 -52.70 -87.20 13.90
N ARG A 8 -52.11 -87.91 14.85
CA ARG A 8 -50.97 -87.41 15.64
C ARG A 8 -49.82 -87.10 14.68
N PRO A 9 -49.25 -85.89 14.69
CA PRO A 9 -48.12 -85.56 13.82
C PRO A 9 -46.97 -86.55 14.07
N SER A 10 -46.35 -87.05 13.00
CA SER A 10 -45.25 -88.01 13.12
C SER A 10 -44.04 -87.35 13.81
N ALA A 11 -43.24 -88.14 14.54
CA ALA A 11 -42.06 -87.63 15.24
C ALA A 11 -41.09 -86.87 14.29
N ALA A 12 -41.01 -87.29 13.02
CA ALA A 12 -40.22 -86.61 12.00
C ALA A 12 -40.72 -85.18 11.69
N MET A 13 -42.05 -84.96 11.71
CA MET A 13 -42.63 -83.65 11.44
C MET A 13 -42.43 -82.68 12.61
N ALA A 14 -42.42 -83.18 13.85
CA ALA A 14 -42.05 -82.38 15.02
C ALA A 14 -40.60 -81.91 14.95
N VAL A 15 -39.66 -82.80 14.60
CA VAL A 15 -38.24 -82.46 14.45
C VAL A 15 -38.02 -81.47 13.31
N ALA A 16 -38.71 -81.65 12.17
CA ALA A 16 -38.63 -80.71 11.04
C ALA A 16 -39.13 -79.31 11.40
N LEU A 17 -40.21 -79.19 12.18
CA LEU A 17 -40.72 -77.90 12.64
C LEU A 17 -39.77 -77.22 13.64
N VAL A 18 -39.18 -77.98 14.57
CA VAL A 18 -38.18 -77.43 15.51
C VAL A 18 -36.93 -76.98 14.78
N ALA A 19 -36.44 -77.78 13.83
CA ALA A 19 -35.28 -77.41 13.00
C ALA A 19 -35.56 -76.16 12.16
N LEU A 20 -36.77 -76.02 11.60
CA LEU A 20 -37.18 -74.84 10.85
C LEU A 20 -37.25 -73.58 11.73
N VAL A 21 -37.83 -73.68 12.93
CA VAL A 21 -37.89 -72.56 13.88
C VAL A 21 -36.48 -72.16 14.34
N ALA A 22 -35.60 -73.13 14.59
CA ALA A 22 -34.21 -72.87 14.96
C ALA A 22 -33.38 -72.26 13.82
N ALA A 23 -33.65 -72.65 12.57
CA ALA A 23 -32.97 -72.09 11.41
C ALA A 23 -33.36 -70.62 11.12
N ILE A 24 -34.59 -70.23 11.44
CA ILE A 24 -35.11 -68.88 11.16
C ILE A 24 -34.85 -67.90 12.32
N SER A 25 -34.62 -68.38 13.54
CA SER A 25 -34.41 -67.52 14.72
C SER A 25 -33.09 -66.72 14.71
N GLY A 26 -32.12 -67.08 13.85
CA GLY A 26 -30.81 -66.44 13.81
C GLY A 26 -30.76 -65.02 13.23
N THR A 27 -31.63 -64.68 12.27
CA THR A 27 -31.53 -63.40 11.54
C THR A 27 -32.08 -62.20 12.30
N ALA A 28 -32.95 -62.42 13.30
CA ALA A 28 -33.56 -61.34 14.08
C ALA A 28 -32.58 -60.71 15.09
N TRP A 29 -31.64 -61.49 15.62
CA TRP A 29 -30.77 -61.04 16.71
C TRP A 29 -29.67 -60.07 16.26
N ALA A 30 -29.20 -60.20 15.02
CA ALA A 30 -28.21 -59.28 14.45
C ALA A 30 -28.78 -57.88 14.20
N ALA A 31 -30.05 -57.78 13.78
CA ALA A 31 -30.71 -56.50 13.51
C ALA A 31 -30.97 -55.68 14.79
N THR A 32 -31.17 -56.35 15.92
CA THR A 32 -31.40 -55.67 17.22
C THR A 32 -30.12 -55.20 17.92
N GLN A 33 -28.94 -55.69 17.49
CA GLN A 33 -27.65 -55.36 18.14
C GLN A 33 -26.88 -54.24 17.44
N ILE A 34 -27.30 -53.83 16.24
CA ILE A 34 -26.68 -52.72 15.51
C ILE A 34 -27.49 -51.46 15.81
N ASP A 35 -27.11 -50.77 16.88
CA ASP A 35 -27.60 -49.42 17.18
C ASP A 35 -26.50 -48.41 16.80
N GLY A 36 -26.88 -47.16 16.49
CA GLY A 36 -25.93 -46.10 16.11
C GLY A 36 -24.86 -45.82 17.17
N ARG A 37 -25.07 -46.29 18.41
CA ARG A 37 -24.11 -46.22 19.53
C ARG A 37 -23.00 -47.27 19.47
N THR A 38 -23.21 -48.41 18.79
CA THR A 38 -22.19 -49.48 18.67
C THR A 38 -21.32 -49.32 17.43
N ILE A 39 -21.62 -48.34 16.57
CA ILE A 39 -20.81 -47.97 15.41
C ILE A 39 -19.56 -47.21 15.89
N ALA A 40 -18.38 -47.72 15.52
CA ALA A 40 -17.14 -47.04 15.83
C ALA A 40 -17.03 -45.71 15.06
N LYS A 41 -16.42 -44.71 15.71
CA LYS A 41 -16.22 -43.38 15.12
C LYS A 41 -15.40 -43.52 13.84
N ASN A 42 -15.80 -42.82 12.78
CA ASN A 42 -15.18 -42.84 11.45
C ASN A 42 -15.29 -44.16 10.68
N SER A 43 -16.10 -45.12 11.13
CA SER A 43 -16.28 -46.39 10.42
C SER A 43 -17.23 -46.30 9.22
N GLU A 44 -18.01 -45.22 9.13
CA GLU A 44 -18.82 -44.94 7.95
C GLU A 44 -18.18 -43.85 7.07
N PRO A 45 -17.75 -44.19 5.84
CA PRO A 45 -17.33 -43.18 4.90
C PRO A 45 -18.53 -42.35 4.43
N GLY A 46 -18.33 -41.05 4.26
CA GLY A 46 -19.41 -40.09 3.92
C GLY A 46 -20.15 -40.38 2.61
N ASN A 47 -19.58 -41.20 1.71
CA ASN A 47 -20.25 -41.65 0.49
C ASN A 47 -21.43 -42.61 0.74
N ARG A 48 -21.57 -43.14 1.96
CA ARG A 48 -22.73 -43.93 2.39
C ARG A 48 -23.87 -43.09 2.93
N ILE A 49 -23.65 -41.79 3.09
CA ILE A 49 -24.66 -40.83 3.55
C ILE A 49 -25.31 -40.20 2.32
N LYS A 50 -26.64 -40.26 2.24
CA LYS A 50 -27.39 -39.59 1.19
C LYS A 50 -27.22 -38.07 1.33
N GLN A 51 -27.00 -37.38 0.21
CA GLN A 51 -26.90 -35.93 0.22
C GLN A 51 -28.17 -35.31 0.84
N ARG A 52 -27.97 -34.33 1.74
CA ARG A 52 -29.04 -33.61 2.46
C ARG A 52 -29.90 -34.47 3.39
N SER A 53 -29.47 -35.68 3.77
CA SER A 53 -30.23 -36.54 4.70
C SER A 53 -29.95 -36.28 6.17
N LEU A 54 -28.93 -35.47 6.49
CA LEU A 54 -28.57 -35.12 7.87
C LEU A 54 -29.15 -33.75 8.25
N PRO A 55 -30.16 -33.69 9.13
CA PRO A 55 -30.66 -32.44 9.67
C PRO A 55 -29.70 -31.87 10.73
N ALA A 56 -29.72 -30.55 10.92
CA ALA A 56 -28.79 -29.83 11.79
C ALA A 56 -28.81 -30.30 13.26
N ASN A 57 -29.95 -30.76 13.76
CA ASN A 57 -30.09 -31.28 15.13
C ASN A 57 -29.38 -32.63 15.37
N ARG A 58 -28.88 -33.29 14.32
CA ARG A 58 -28.07 -34.51 14.42
C ARG A 58 -26.57 -34.20 14.43
N LEU A 59 -26.19 -32.95 14.19
CA LEU A 59 -24.80 -32.50 14.26
C LEU A 59 -24.49 -32.08 15.70
N LYS A 60 -23.28 -32.42 16.16
CA LYS A 60 -22.80 -31.93 17.45
C LYS A 60 -22.54 -30.42 17.32
N PRO A 61 -22.99 -29.58 18.27
CA PRO A 61 -22.66 -28.15 18.25
C PRO A 61 -21.16 -27.92 18.14
N HIS A 62 -20.75 -26.98 17.28
CA HIS A 62 -19.35 -26.64 17.01
C HIS A 62 -18.48 -27.78 16.44
N SER A 63 -19.09 -28.81 15.84
CA SER A 63 -18.32 -29.87 15.18
C SER A 63 -17.88 -29.52 13.76
N LEU A 64 -18.50 -28.51 13.14
CA LEU A 64 -18.19 -28.10 11.78
C LEU A 64 -16.96 -27.18 11.77
N THR A 65 -15.95 -27.58 11.01
CA THR A 65 -14.69 -26.87 10.79
C THR A 65 -14.65 -26.29 9.37
N GLY A 66 -13.67 -25.43 9.10
CA GLY A 66 -13.49 -24.83 7.76
C GLY A 66 -13.25 -25.84 6.64
N ALA A 67 -12.81 -27.07 6.95
CA ALA A 67 -12.62 -28.13 5.96
C ALA A 67 -13.96 -28.73 5.47
N GLU A 68 -15.02 -28.64 6.28
CA GLU A 68 -16.35 -29.18 5.97
C GLU A 68 -17.27 -28.14 5.32
N ILE A 69 -16.82 -26.87 5.28
CA ILE A 69 -17.58 -25.73 4.78
C ILE A 69 -16.92 -25.22 3.49
N ASN A 70 -17.69 -25.17 2.41
CA ASN A 70 -17.24 -24.50 1.19
C ASN A 70 -17.36 -22.98 1.35
N LEU A 71 -16.27 -22.33 1.77
CA LEU A 71 -16.21 -20.88 1.96
C LEU A 71 -16.52 -20.09 0.68
N GLY A 72 -16.20 -20.61 -0.50
CA GLY A 72 -16.51 -19.96 -1.79
C GLY A 72 -17.99 -19.99 -2.16
N GLY A 73 -18.77 -20.87 -1.53
CA GLY A 73 -20.24 -20.90 -1.65
C GLY A 73 -20.95 -20.00 -0.65
N LEU A 74 -20.22 -19.46 0.34
CA LEU A 74 -20.75 -18.48 1.29
C LEU A 74 -20.59 -17.09 0.68
N GLY A 75 -21.70 -16.37 0.51
CA GLY A 75 -21.65 -14.97 0.12
C GLY A 75 -20.91 -14.10 1.14
N THR A 76 -20.51 -12.91 0.73
CA THR A 76 -19.84 -11.94 1.61
C THR A 76 -20.73 -11.58 2.79
N VAL A 77 -20.20 -11.71 4.00
CA VAL A 77 -20.92 -11.32 5.23
C VAL A 77 -21.02 -9.80 5.28
N PRO A 78 -22.18 -9.19 5.62
CA PRO A 78 -22.35 -7.73 5.62
C PRO A 78 -21.28 -6.96 6.42
N ALA A 79 -20.83 -7.50 7.55
CA ALA A 79 -19.77 -6.91 8.35
C ALA A 79 -18.41 -6.85 7.61
N ALA A 80 -18.10 -7.84 6.78
CA ALA A 80 -16.89 -7.85 5.96
C ALA A 80 -16.97 -6.79 4.83
N SER A 81 -18.17 -6.55 4.30
CA SER A 81 -18.39 -5.46 3.34
C SER A 81 -18.21 -4.08 3.97
N HIS A 82 -18.65 -3.90 5.22
CA HIS A 82 -18.44 -2.65 5.95
C HIS A 82 -16.96 -2.38 6.22
N ALA A 83 -16.19 -3.40 6.63
CA ALA A 83 -14.75 -3.27 6.82
C ALA A 83 -14.04 -2.85 5.52
N ALA A 84 -14.34 -3.53 4.40
CA ALA A 84 -13.75 -3.18 3.10
C ALA A 84 -14.10 -1.74 2.66
N THR A 85 -15.33 -1.30 2.91
CA THR A 85 -15.75 0.07 2.56
C THR A 85 -15.05 1.12 3.43
N ALA A 86 -14.83 0.83 4.71
CA ALA A 86 -14.09 1.71 5.62
C ALA A 86 -12.61 1.83 5.22
N ASP A 87 -11.98 0.72 4.83
CA ASP A 87 -10.60 0.73 4.34
C ASP A 87 -10.47 1.55 3.04
N HIS A 88 -11.43 1.42 2.13
CA HIS A 88 -11.47 2.23 0.91
C HIS A 88 -11.62 3.73 1.19
N ALA A 89 -12.47 4.11 2.15
CA ALA A 89 -12.64 5.51 2.55
C ALA A 89 -11.35 6.11 3.12
N ALA A 90 -10.69 5.41 4.04
CA ALA A 90 -9.41 5.85 4.61
C ALA A 90 -8.32 6.01 3.53
N THR A 91 -8.28 5.08 2.56
CA THR A 91 -7.32 5.14 1.45
C THR A 91 -7.59 6.35 0.53
N ALA A 92 -8.86 6.68 0.29
CA ALA A 92 -9.26 7.83 -0.52
C ALA A 92 -8.93 9.17 0.17
N GLU A 93 -9.16 9.27 1.48
CA GLU A 93 -8.81 10.46 2.28
C GLU A 93 -7.29 10.69 2.31
N GLN A 94 -6.50 9.61 2.44
CA GLN A 94 -5.04 9.67 2.38
C GLN A 94 -4.55 10.14 1.00
N ALA A 95 -5.17 9.66 -0.08
CA ALA A 95 -4.82 10.08 -1.44
C ALA A 95 -5.14 11.56 -1.70
N GLY A 96 -6.30 12.05 -1.24
CA GLY A 96 -6.66 13.47 -1.34
C GLY A 96 -5.71 14.37 -0.56
N SER A 97 -5.34 13.98 0.66
CA SER A 97 -4.39 14.72 1.50
C SER A 97 -2.99 14.81 0.87
N ALA A 98 -2.53 13.74 0.21
CA ALA A 98 -1.26 13.74 -0.50
C ALA A 98 -1.27 14.65 -1.74
N ALA A 99 -2.37 14.69 -2.50
CA ALA A 99 -2.52 15.57 -3.65
C ALA A 99 -2.51 17.05 -3.24
N LEU A 100 -3.28 17.40 -2.20
CA LEU A 100 -3.32 18.76 -1.65
C LEU A 100 -1.95 19.23 -1.14
N ALA A 101 -1.16 18.34 -0.53
CA ALA A 101 0.21 18.67 -0.10
C ALA A 101 1.15 18.97 -1.29
N GLY A 102 0.99 18.26 -2.41
CA GLY A 102 1.76 18.52 -3.64
C GLY A 102 1.36 19.81 -4.35
N GLU A 103 0.08 20.20 -4.26
CA GLU A 103 -0.44 21.44 -4.83
C GLU A 103 -0.20 22.67 -3.96
N ALA A 104 -0.10 22.52 -2.63
CA ALA A 104 0.22 23.65 -1.73
C ALA A 104 1.59 24.31 -2.04
N ALA A 105 2.50 23.58 -2.68
CA ALA A 105 3.79 24.09 -3.13
C ALA A 105 3.74 24.75 -4.53
N LYS A 106 2.58 24.72 -5.20
CA LYS A 106 2.40 25.23 -6.56
C LYS A 106 1.27 26.26 -6.63
N ILE A 107 1.56 27.46 -7.12
CA ILE A 107 0.54 28.50 -7.34
C ILE A 107 0.34 28.63 -8.86
N GLY A 108 -0.80 28.17 -9.37
CA GLY A 108 -1.10 28.23 -10.82
C GLY A 108 -0.15 27.38 -11.68
N GLY A 109 0.34 26.26 -11.15
CA GLY A 109 1.29 25.37 -11.86
C GLY A 109 2.77 25.73 -11.66
N LEU A 110 3.07 26.90 -11.10
CA LEU A 110 4.44 27.36 -10.81
C LEU A 110 4.89 26.88 -9.42
N SER A 111 6.10 26.35 -9.32
CA SER A 111 6.69 25.93 -8.04
C SER A 111 7.26 27.15 -7.33
N VAL A 112 6.84 27.39 -6.08
CA VAL A 112 7.35 28.49 -5.25
C VAL A 112 8.23 27.90 -4.15
N LEU A 113 9.54 28.14 -4.22
CA LEU A 113 10.51 27.65 -3.26
C LEU A 113 11.08 28.81 -2.44
N LYS A 114 10.95 28.73 -1.12
CA LYS A 114 11.69 29.60 -0.19
C LYS A 114 12.95 28.86 0.23
N PHE A 115 14.10 29.54 0.21
CA PHE A 115 15.34 28.99 0.71
C PHE A 115 15.97 29.92 1.74
N SER A 116 16.55 29.33 2.78
CA SER A 116 17.34 30.03 3.77
C SER A 116 18.35 29.06 4.35
N ARG A 117 19.61 29.47 4.42
CA ARG A 117 20.68 28.66 5.00
C ARG A 117 21.67 29.55 5.71
N THR A 118 21.97 29.21 6.96
CA THR A 118 23.00 29.86 7.79
C THR A 118 23.99 28.80 8.29
N GLY A 119 25.17 29.27 8.71
CA GLY A 119 26.20 28.45 9.33
C GLY A 119 27.12 27.74 8.34
N ALA A 120 28.26 27.29 8.86
CA ALA A 120 29.27 26.57 8.11
C ALA A 120 28.70 25.25 7.55
N VAL A 121 28.94 25.02 6.26
CA VAL A 121 28.64 23.73 5.61
C VAL A 121 29.85 22.82 5.83
N PRO A 122 29.68 21.51 6.09
CA PRO A 122 30.80 20.57 6.08
C PRO A 122 31.56 20.70 4.75
N SER A 123 32.80 21.15 4.87
CA SER A 123 33.69 21.56 3.80
C SER A 123 33.95 20.45 2.80
N ALA A 124 33.32 20.52 1.62
CA ALA A 124 33.85 20.06 0.32
C ALA A 124 32.82 20.13 -0.83
N SER A 125 31.52 20.26 -0.55
CA SER A 125 30.50 20.17 -1.61
C SER A 125 29.42 21.25 -1.49
N PRO A 126 29.06 21.92 -2.61
CA PRO A 126 27.93 22.85 -2.62
C PRO A 126 26.64 22.16 -2.22
N VAL A 127 25.91 22.75 -1.27
CA VAL A 127 24.56 22.33 -0.90
C VAL A 127 23.58 22.99 -1.86
N THR A 128 22.67 22.20 -2.43
CA THR A 128 21.59 22.74 -3.27
C THR A 128 20.49 23.29 -2.37
N LEU A 129 20.24 24.60 -2.48
CA LEU A 129 19.20 25.32 -1.74
C LEU A 129 17.87 25.38 -2.50
N ALA A 130 17.93 25.43 -3.83
CA ALA A 130 16.76 25.37 -4.69
C ALA A 130 17.07 24.59 -5.96
N ASN A 131 16.08 23.87 -6.47
CA ASN A 131 16.13 23.17 -7.75
C ASN A 131 14.76 23.30 -8.42
N VAL A 132 14.64 24.20 -9.40
CA VAL A 132 13.35 24.57 -10.02
C VAL A 132 13.60 24.87 -11.49
N GLY A 133 12.78 24.31 -12.39
CA GLY A 133 12.81 24.62 -13.84
C GLY A 133 14.17 24.45 -14.51
N GLY A 134 14.99 23.50 -14.05
CA GLY A 134 16.35 23.28 -14.54
C GLY A 134 17.44 24.17 -13.92
N LEU A 135 17.07 25.18 -13.12
CA LEU A 135 18.00 26.00 -12.34
C LEU A 135 18.24 25.37 -10.96
N LYS A 136 19.51 25.26 -10.59
CA LYS A 136 19.96 24.93 -9.22
C LYS A 136 20.64 26.14 -8.59
N LEU A 137 20.24 26.48 -7.37
CA LEU A 137 20.91 27.46 -6.53
C LEU A 137 21.70 26.73 -5.46
N THR A 138 23.00 27.03 -5.37
CA THR A 138 23.93 26.31 -4.49
C THR A 138 24.63 27.26 -3.53
N TYR A 139 24.93 26.72 -2.35
CA TYR A 139 25.57 27.41 -1.24
C TYR A 139 26.74 26.59 -0.71
N SER A 140 27.90 27.24 -0.54
CA SER A 140 29.07 26.66 0.13
C SER A 140 29.86 27.74 0.86
N CYS A 141 30.74 27.29 1.74
CA CYS A 141 31.74 28.13 2.42
C CYS A 141 33.12 27.80 1.89
N LEU A 142 33.95 28.81 1.63
CA LEU A 142 35.32 28.60 1.16
C LEU A 142 36.16 27.91 2.24
N PRO A 143 36.85 26.81 1.94
CA PRO A 143 37.67 26.12 2.94
C PRO A 143 38.88 26.95 3.37
N SER A 144 39.44 27.76 2.47
CA SER A 144 40.56 28.66 2.76
C SER A 144 40.16 29.93 3.53
N PHE A 145 38.89 30.31 3.44
CA PHE A 145 38.30 31.46 4.11
C PHE A 145 36.94 31.04 4.67
N PRO A 146 36.90 30.44 5.87
CA PRO A 146 35.73 29.72 6.37
C PRO A 146 34.50 30.62 6.56
N ASP A 147 34.70 31.94 6.62
CA ASP A 147 33.63 32.91 6.71
C ASP A 147 33.15 33.42 5.35
N THR A 148 33.86 33.13 4.24
CA THR A 148 33.45 33.60 2.92
C THR A 148 32.43 32.66 2.28
N LEU A 149 31.25 33.20 2.01
CA LEU A 149 30.11 32.52 1.41
C LEU A 149 30.18 32.54 -0.11
N ILE A 150 30.05 31.36 -0.74
CA ILE A 150 29.83 31.22 -2.18
C ILE A 150 28.37 30.86 -2.41
N PHE A 151 27.67 31.75 -3.10
CA PHE A 151 26.34 31.49 -3.63
C PHE A 151 26.42 31.47 -5.15
N ALA A 152 25.89 30.42 -5.77
CA ALA A 152 26.04 30.22 -7.20
C ALA A 152 24.82 29.58 -7.85
N ALA A 153 24.57 29.96 -9.09
CA ALA A 153 23.64 29.30 -9.99
C ALA A 153 24.37 28.23 -10.80
N VAL A 154 23.69 27.11 -11.02
CA VAL A 154 24.09 25.99 -11.88
C VAL A 154 22.87 25.56 -12.69
N THR A 155 23.06 25.15 -13.93
CA THR A 155 21.97 24.66 -14.80
C THR A 155 22.05 23.14 -14.99
N THR A 156 20.89 22.50 -15.15
CA THR A 156 20.77 21.09 -15.55
C THR A 156 20.47 20.89 -17.04
N VAL A 157 20.38 21.97 -17.82
CA VAL A 157 20.15 21.94 -19.27
C VAL A 157 21.18 22.81 -20.01
N ASN A 158 21.48 22.45 -21.26
CA ASN A 158 22.42 23.21 -22.10
C ASN A 158 21.70 24.33 -22.85
N GLY A 159 22.39 25.42 -23.12
CA GLY A 159 21.85 26.54 -23.88
C GLY A 159 20.82 27.39 -23.12
N ALA A 160 20.84 27.33 -21.78
CA ALA A 160 20.02 28.21 -20.97
C ALA A 160 20.56 29.66 -20.99
N GLU A 161 19.76 30.59 -20.49
CA GLU A 161 20.14 31.98 -20.33
C GLU A 161 19.89 32.41 -18.88
N LEU A 162 20.84 33.15 -18.30
CA LEU A 162 20.73 33.68 -16.95
C LEU A 162 21.03 35.18 -16.93
N TRP A 163 20.04 35.97 -16.53
CA TRP A 163 20.16 37.40 -16.26
C TRP A 163 20.21 37.63 -14.76
N LEU A 164 21.12 38.46 -14.28
CA LEU A 164 21.21 38.87 -12.90
C LEU A 164 21.21 40.40 -12.80
N THR A 165 20.27 40.96 -12.04
CA THR A 165 20.27 42.38 -11.67
C THR A 165 20.58 42.50 -10.19
N ARG A 166 21.70 43.14 -9.86
CA ARG A 166 22.16 43.34 -8.48
C ARG A 166 22.27 44.83 -8.14
N THR A 167 21.95 45.17 -6.90
CA THR A 167 22.10 46.53 -6.37
C THR A 167 23.34 46.59 -5.48
N ALA A 168 24.25 47.52 -5.79
CA ALA A 168 25.45 47.79 -4.99
C ALA A 168 25.52 49.28 -4.63
N ALA A 169 26.45 49.66 -3.75
CA ALA A 169 26.63 51.05 -3.30
C ALA A 169 26.92 52.05 -4.44
N GLY A 170 27.26 51.58 -5.64
CA GLY A 170 27.47 52.38 -6.85
C GLY A 170 26.33 52.35 -7.89
N GLY A 171 25.19 51.72 -7.60
CA GLY A 171 24.04 51.60 -8.51
C GLY A 171 23.61 50.16 -8.81
N ALA A 172 22.70 50.01 -9.78
CA ALA A 172 22.28 48.71 -10.29
C ALA A 172 23.20 48.25 -11.42
N SER A 173 23.62 46.98 -11.39
CA SER A 173 24.35 46.34 -12.49
C SER A 173 23.57 45.13 -12.98
N ILE A 174 23.64 44.91 -14.30
CA ILE A 174 23.05 43.76 -14.98
C ILE A 174 24.20 42.90 -15.50
N GLU A 175 24.13 41.61 -15.23
CA GLU A 175 25.08 40.60 -15.69
C GLU A 175 24.32 39.49 -16.39
N LEU A 176 24.92 38.94 -17.45
CA LEU A 176 24.26 38.03 -18.37
C LEU A 176 25.20 36.88 -18.71
N GLN A 177 24.72 35.65 -18.47
CA GLN A 177 25.38 34.43 -18.86
C GLN A 177 24.57 33.75 -19.97
N GLN A 178 25.12 33.74 -21.18
CA GLN A 178 24.57 33.02 -22.32
C GLN A 178 25.68 32.57 -23.30
N PRO A 179 25.66 31.32 -23.78
CA PRO A 179 24.84 30.23 -23.26
C PRO A 179 25.29 29.86 -21.84
N PHE A 180 24.34 29.40 -21.03
CA PHE A 180 24.60 28.79 -19.74
C PHE A 180 24.41 27.28 -19.87
N ASN A 181 25.49 26.53 -19.69
CA ASN A 181 25.52 25.09 -19.97
C ASN A 181 25.75 24.23 -18.73
N VAL A 182 25.41 22.94 -18.84
CA VAL A 182 25.63 21.98 -17.76
C VAL A 182 27.12 21.88 -17.46
N GLY A 183 27.47 22.00 -16.18
CA GLY A 183 28.85 22.02 -15.69
C GLY A 183 29.42 23.43 -15.51
N GLU A 184 28.77 24.46 -16.05
CA GLU A 184 29.12 25.85 -15.77
C GLU A 184 28.52 26.31 -14.43
N THR A 185 29.23 27.19 -13.74
CA THR A 185 28.80 27.80 -12.48
C THR A 185 28.84 29.30 -12.61
N PHE A 186 27.74 29.97 -12.27
CA PHE A 186 27.65 31.42 -12.28
C PHE A 186 27.58 31.95 -10.84
N LEU A 187 28.52 32.81 -10.46
CA LEU A 187 28.61 33.32 -9.09
C LEU A 187 27.59 34.45 -8.85
N LEU A 188 26.70 34.23 -7.88
CA LEU A 188 25.66 35.16 -7.48
C LEU A 188 26.21 36.11 -6.43
N THR A 189 27.00 37.08 -6.90
CA THR A 189 27.65 38.08 -6.06
C THR A 189 26.72 39.26 -5.76
N GLY A 190 27.05 40.03 -4.71
CA GLY A 190 26.26 41.18 -4.26
C GLY A 190 25.28 40.85 -3.13
N PHE A 191 24.85 41.89 -2.40
CA PHE A 191 24.09 41.72 -1.17
C PHE A 191 22.62 41.37 -1.39
N VAL A 192 22.01 41.97 -2.40
CA VAL A 192 20.62 41.73 -2.80
C VAL A 192 20.55 41.78 -4.31
N ALA A 193 19.93 40.77 -4.92
CA ALA A 193 19.77 40.72 -6.37
C ALA A 193 18.54 39.92 -6.77
N THR A 194 18.08 40.15 -8.00
CA THR A 194 17.04 39.38 -8.66
C THR A 194 17.62 38.80 -9.95
N GLY A 195 17.36 37.53 -10.21
CA GLY A 195 17.76 36.88 -11.45
C GLY A 195 16.58 36.25 -12.18
N VAL A 196 16.71 36.16 -13.49
CA VAL A 196 15.78 35.49 -14.39
C VAL A 196 16.59 34.46 -15.18
N TYR A 197 16.16 33.21 -15.06
CA TYR A 197 16.72 32.08 -15.78
C TYR A 197 15.69 31.59 -16.79
N THR A 198 16.13 31.35 -18.02
CA THR A 198 15.29 30.84 -19.11
C THR A 198 15.93 29.58 -19.67
N ALA A 199 15.20 28.48 -19.66
CA ALA A 199 15.62 27.23 -20.29
C ALA A 199 15.22 27.21 -21.78
N PRO A 200 15.90 26.40 -22.61
CA PRO A 200 15.59 26.30 -24.04
C PRO A 200 14.18 25.79 -24.37
N ASP A 201 13.56 25.06 -23.44
CA ASP A 201 12.18 24.56 -23.54
C ASP A 201 11.13 25.65 -23.24
N GLY A 202 11.56 26.87 -22.91
CA GLY A 202 10.71 28.00 -22.58
C GLY A 202 10.35 28.12 -21.10
N GLN A 203 10.83 27.23 -20.23
CA GLN A 203 10.65 27.39 -18.79
C GLN A 203 11.39 28.63 -18.29
N VAL A 204 10.73 29.41 -17.43
CA VAL A 204 11.31 30.62 -16.82
C VAL A 204 11.29 30.48 -15.32
N VAL A 205 12.43 30.76 -14.69
CA VAL A 205 12.60 30.78 -13.24
C VAL A 205 13.06 32.17 -12.83
N THR A 206 12.27 32.84 -12.00
CA THR A 206 12.65 34.10 -11.36
C THR A 206 13.06 33.83 -9.94
N PHE A 207 14.18 34.39 -9.49
CA PHE A 207 14.63 34.26 -8.12
C PHE A 207 15.13 35.59 -7.56
N THR A 208 14.95 35.78 -6.26
CA THR A 208 15.48 36.92 -5.52
C THR A 208 16.22 36.38 -4.31
N TYR A 209 17.38 36.96 -4.01
CA TYR A 209 18.17 36.55 -2.84
C TYR A 209 18.73 37.75 -2.09
N ARG A 210 19.04 37.49 -0.82
CA ARG A 210 19.90 38.29 0.03
C ARG A 210 21.08 37.42 0.45
N ASN A 211 22.28 37.84 0.09
CA ASN A 211 23.54 37.17 0.39
C ASN A 211 24.39 38.11 1.26
N THR A 212 24.69 37.72 2.48
CA THR A 212 25.48 38.56 3.39
C THR A 212 26.98 38.45 3.16
N LEU A 213 27.40 37.55 2.25
CA LEU A 213 28.79 37.19 1.96
C LEU A 213 29.52 36.48 3.12
N HIS A 214 28.85 36.34 4.27
CA HIS A 214 29.39 35.73 5.48
C HIS A 214 28.68 34.42 5.80
N CYS A 215 29.42 33.34 5.99
CA CYS A 215 28.84 32.02 6.26
C CYS A 215 28.09 31.95 7.59
N ALA A 216 28.49 32.74 8.59
CA ALA A 216 27.77 32.86 9.85
C ALA A 216 26.34 33.41 9.66
N GLU A 217 26.17 34.35 8.73
CA GLU A 217 24.90 35.04 8.48
C GLU A 217 24.07 34.40 7.35
N GLY A 218 24.73 33.76 6.38
CA GLY A 218 24.09 32.91 5.39
C GLY A 218 23.42 33.62 4.20
N VAL A 219 22.58 32.88 3.50
CA VAL A 219 21.82 33.34 2.33
C VAL A 219 20.36 32.96 2.46
N ALA A 220 19.47 33.85 2.03
CA ALA A 220 18.03 33.58 2.00
C ALA A 220 17.38 34.22 0.78
N GLY A 221 16.27 33.65 0.33
CA GLY A 221 15.58 34.12 -0.86
C GLY A 221 14.41 33.26 -1.27
N THR A 222 13.91 33.55 -2.47
CA THR A 222 12.80 32.84 -3.09
C THR A 222 13.11 32.55 -4.55
N ALA A 223 12.73 31.39 -5.03
CA ALA A 223 12.76 31.02 -6.44
C ALA A 223 11.36 30.58 -6.87
N VAL A 224 10.91 31.07 -8.01
CA VAL A 224 9.59 30.77 -8.58
C VAL A 224 9.78 30.39 -10.05
N GLY A 225 9.30 29.23 -10.44
CA GLY A 225 9.38 28.75 -11.81
C GLY A 225 8.69 27.41 -12.00
N GLY A 226 8.41 27.04 -13.24
CA GLY A 226 7.72 25.83 -13.62
C GLY A 226 7.72 25.64 -15.13
#